data_AF-A0A5D4XJ12-F1
#
_entry.id   AF-A0A5D4XJ12-F1
#
_cell.length_a   1.000
_cell.length_b   1.000
_cell.length_c   1.000
_cell.angle_alpha   90.00
_cell.angle_beta   90.00
_cell.angle_gamma   90.00
#
_symmetry.space_group_name_H-M   'P 1'
#
loop_
_entity.id
_entity.type
_entity.pdbx_description
1 polymer ?
#
loop_
_entity_poly.entity_id
_entity_poly.type
_entity_poly.pdbx_seq_one_letter_code
_entity_poly.pdbx_strand_id
1 'polypeptide(L)'
;MPAGERGRTRDLQRALRGYLSRHPGAADGIAGIRLWWLPAHLQGVGDRELRGALDDLVGRHEMQRTALIDGSELYASLATVAPVLHRHAQVRPTHH
;
A
#
# COMPACT_ATOMS: atom_id res chain seq x y z
N MET A 1 8.24 -22.10 -1.19
CA MET A 1 8.13 -20.91 -0.33
C MET A 1 8.66 -21.27 1.06
N PRO A 2 9.96 -21.02 1.36
CA PRO A 2 10.51 -21.12 2.72
C PRO A 2 9.67 -20.36 3.75
N ALA A 3 9.64 -20.88 4.99
CA ALA A 3 8.81 -20.35 6.08
C ALA A 3 9.10 -18.88 6.44
N GLY A 4 10.32 -18.40 6.17
CA GLY A 4 10.72 -17.00 6.42
C GLY A 4 10.02 -15.98 5.53
N GLU A 5 9.74 -16.32 4.26
CA GLU A 5 9.03 -15.44 3.32
C GLU A 5 7.58 -15.23 3.76
N ARG A 6 6.92 -16.32 4.21
CA ARG A 6 5.53 -16.28 4.71
C ARG A 6 5.38 -15.42 5.96
N GLY A 7 6.39 -15.44 6.85
CA GLY A 7 6.44 -14.58 8.03
C GLY A 7 6.51 -13.10 7.63
N ARG A 8 7.43 -12.75 6.72
CA ARG A 8 7.58 -11.37 6.23
C ARG A 8 6.35 -10.85 5.50
N THR A 9 5.68 -11.67 4.69
CA THR A 9 4.43 -11.26 4.03
C THR A 9 3.34 -10.94 5.04
N ARG A 10 3.22 -11.73 6.12
CA ARG A 10 2.24 -11.44 7.19
C ARG A 10 2.57 -10.15 7.95
N ASP A 11 3.85 -9.89 8.20
CA ASP A 11 4.31 -8.64 8.80
C ASP A 11 4.01 -7.42 7.92
N LEU A 12 4.26 -7.54 6.61
CA LEU A 12 3.88 -6.54 5.59
C LEU A 12 2.37 -6.27 5.62
N GLN A 13 1.55 -7.31 5.53
CA GLN A 13 0.09 -7.17 5.55
C GLN A 13 -0.41 -6.51 6.83
N ARG A 14 0.16 -6.89 7.99
CA ARG A 14 -0.17 -6.28 9.28
C ARG A 14 0.21 -4.80 9.31
N ALA A 15 1.39 -4.43 8.82
CA ALA A 15 1.83 -3.04 8.74
C ALA A 15 0.92 -2.21 7.82
N LEU A 16 0.60 -2.73 6.63
CA LEU A 16 -0.28 -2.11 5.64
C LEU A 16 -1.69 -1.90 6.21
N ARG A 17 -2.30 -2.92 6.80
CA ARG A 17 -3.60 -2.81 7.49
C ARG A 17 -3.56 -1.77 8.60
N GLY A 18 -2.53 -1.80 9.43
CA GLY A 18 -2.35 -0.82 10.51
C GLY A 18 -2.24 0.61 9.99
N TYR A 19 -1.59 0.81 8.84
CA TYR A 19 -1.54 2.12 8.19
C TYR A 19 -2.89 2.54 7.62
N LEU A 20 -3.58 1.65 6.90
CA LEU A 20 -4.90 1.92 6.31
C LEU A 20 -5.97 2.23 7.36
N SER A 21 -5.95 1.53 8.50
CA SER A 21 -6.87 1.83 9.61
C SER A 21 -6.63 3.22 10.20
N ARG A 22 -5.40 3.75 10.16
CA ARG A 22 -5.08 5.12 10.59
C ARG A 22 -5.35 6.15 9.51
N HIS A 23 -5.21 5.78 8.24
CA HIS A 23 -5.32 6.65 7.08
C HIS A 23 -6.28 6.05 6.03
N PRO A 24 -7.60 6.08 6.26
CA PRO A 24 -8.57 5.48 5.34
C PRO A 24 -8.64 6.19 3.97
N GLY A 25 -8.11 7.42 3.86
CA GLY A 25 -8.01 8.18 2.62
C GLY A 25 -6.68 8.07 1.85
N ALA A 26 -5.75 7.24 2.34
CA ALA A 26 -4.44 7.12 1.70
C ALA A 26 -4.55 6.38 0.36
N ALA A 27 -3.92 6.96 -0.67
CA ALA A 27 -3.81 6.38 -2.00
C ALA A 27 -2.42 6.67 -2.55
N ASP A 28 -1.60 5.63 -2.67
CA ASP A 28 -0.20 5.76 -3.09
C ASP A 28 0.20 4.63 -4.04
N GLY A 29 1.27 4.86 -4.79
CA GLY A 29 1.92 3.81 -5.58
C GLY A 29 2.88 2.97 -4.73
N ILE A 30 3.39 1.88 -5.31
CA ILE A 30 4.29 0.93 -4.60
C ILE A 30 5.48 1.64 -3.94
N ALA A 31 6.12 2.58 -4.64
CA ALA A 31 7.25 3.33 -4.09
C ALA A 31 6.85 4.20 -2.88
N GLY A 32 5.67 4.84 -2.93
CA GLY A 32 5.14 5.65 -1.83
C GLY A 32 4.77 4.80 -0.62
N ILE A 33 4.05 3.70 -0.85
CA ILE A 33 3.69 2.73 0.19
C ILE A 33 4.95 2.22 0.90
N ARG A 34 5.97 1.85 0.13
CA ARG A 34 7.24 1.36 0.67
C ARG A 34 7.94 2.39 1.54
N LEU A 35 7.97 3.65 1.11
CA LEU A 35 8.72 4.70 1.81
C LEU A 35 7.97 5.26 3.02
N TRP A 36 6.63 5.35 2.94
CA TRP A 36 5.81 6.11 3.89
C TRP A 36 4.88 5.25 4.74
N TRP A 37 4.34 4.16 4.17
CA TRP A 37 3.36 3.33 4.89
C TRP A 37 4.05 2.23 5.70
N LEU A 38 5.20 1.76 5.21
CA LEU A 38 5.95 0.70 5.85
C LEU A 38 6.96 1.24 6.87
N PRO A 39 7.10 0.56 8.02
CA PRO A 39 8.17 0.85 8.99
C PRO A 39 9.55 0.52 8.40
N ALA A 40 10.59 1.20 8.87
CA ALA A 40 11.96 1.12 8.34
C ALA A 40 12.47 -0.32 8.07
N HIS A 41 12.18 -1.27 8.96
CA HIS A 41 12.59 -2.67 8.83
C HIS A 41 11.89 -3.44 7.70
N LEU A 42 10.79 -2.94 7.15
CA LEU A 42 10.06 -3.48 6.00
C LEU A 42 10.27 -2.67 4.72
N GLN A 43 11.04 -1.58 4.76
CA GLN A 43 11.37 -0.80 3.56
C GLN A 43 12.42 -1.49 2.68
N GLY A 44 13.09 -2.54 3.19
CA GLY A 44 14.07 -3.33 2.44
C GLY A 44 13.46 -4.46 1.60
N VAL A 45 12.14 -4.65 1.62
CA VAL A 45 11.48 -5.75 0.89
C VAL A 45 11.57 -5.52 -0.61
N GLY A 46 11.64 -6.61 -1.38
CA GLY A 46 11.62 -6.50 -2.84
C GLY A 46 10.25 -6.05 -3.36
N ASP A 47 10.22 -5.36 -4.50
CA ASP A 47 8.97 -4.87 -5.09
C ASP A 47 8.00 -6.01 -5.41
N ARG A 48 8.52 -7.20 -5.76
CA ARG A 48 7.72 -8.40 -5.99
C ARG A 48 7.01 -8.89 -4.71
N GLU A 49 7.71 -8.87 -3.57
CA GLU A 49 7.16 -9.28 -2.28
C GLU A 49 6.09 -8.29 -1.81
N LEU A 50 6.39 -6.98 -1.91
CA LEU A 50 5.45 -5.91 -1.58
C LEU A 50 4.21 -5.98 -2.46
N ARG A 51 4.39 -6.13 -3.78
CA ARG A 51 3.29 -6.27 -4.73
C ARG A 51 2.45 -7.51 -4.42
N GLY A 52 3.06 -8.64 -4.08
CA GLY A 52 2.33 -9.84 -3.67
C GLY A 52 1.51 -9.63 -2.39
N ALA A 53 2.05 -8.91 -1.40
CA ALA A 53 1.32 -8.57 -0.18
C ALA A 53 0.13 -7.64 -0.45
N LEU A 54 0.32 -6.63 -1.32
CA LEU A 54 -0.73 -5.71 -1.75
C LEU A 54 -1.82 -6.42 -2.56
N ASP A 55 -1.44 -7.28 -3.50
CA ASP A 55 -2.39 -8.04 -4.34
C ASP A 55 -3.24 -8.99 -3.49
N ASP A 56 -2.67 -9.62 -2.45
CA ASP A 56 -3.46 -10.43 -1.50
C ASP A 56 -4.46 -9.57 -0.70
N LEU A 57 -4.12 -8.32 -0.33
CA LEU A 57 -5.07 -7.41 0.32
C LEU A 57 -6.17 -6.92 -0.65
N VAL A 58 -5.84 -6.73 -1.92
CA VAL A 58 -6.82 -6.39 -2.96
C VAL A 58 -7.74 -7.58 -3.22
N GLY A 59 -7.20 -8.80 -3.32
CA GLY A 59 -7.98 -10.03 -3.48
C GLY A 59 -8.89 -10.33 -2.28
N ARG A 60 -8.56 -9.80 -1.09
CA ARG A 60 -9.41 -9.86 0.12
C ARG A 60 -10.45 -8.74 0.21
N HIS A 61 -10.54 -7.85 -0.77
CA HIS A 61 -11.39 -6.66 -0.73
C HIS A 61 -11.11 -5.75 0.48
N GLU A 62 -9.85 -5.67 0.93
CA GLU A 62 -9.41 -4.69 1.93
C GLU A 62 -8.85 -3.42 1.27
N MET A 63 -8.35 -3.56 0.04
CA MET A 63 -7.80 -2.48 -0.76
C MET A 63 -8.30 -2.54 -2.20
N GLN A 64 -8.19 -1.43 -2.91
CA GLN A 64 -8.41 -1.36 -4.36
C GLN A 64 -7.10 -1.00 -5.06
N ARG A 65 -6.80 -1.71 -6.15
CA ARG A 65 -5.75 -1.33 -7.11
C ARG A 65 -6.38 -0.60 -8.29
N THR A 66 -5.88 0.59 -8.59
CA THR A 66 -6.27 1.39 -9.75
C THR A 66 -5.07 1.54 -10.67
N ALA A 67 -5.17 1.04 -11.90
CA ALA A 67 -4.18 1.30 -12.93
C ALA A 67 -4.44 2.67 -13.56
N LEU A 68 -3.42 3.53 -13.58
CA LEU A 68 -3.45 4.85 -14.19
C LEU A 68 -3.08 4.77 -15.67
N ILE A 69 -3.46 5.80 -16.43
CA ILE A 69 -3.19 5.89 -17.87
C ILE A 69 -1.69 5.98 -18.20
N ASP A 70 -0.85 6.42 -17.26
CA ASP A 70 0.61 6.43 -17.43
C ASP A 70 1.25 5.05 -17.20
N GLY A 71 0.46 4.05 -16.81
CA GLY A 71 0.93 2.71 -16.46
C GLY A 71 1.30 2.54 -14.99
N SER A 72 1.24 3.61 -14.18
CA SER A 72 1.44 3.51 -12.73
C SER A 72 0.23 2.85 -12.04
N GLU A 73 0.49 2.19 -10.93
CA GLU A 73 -0.55 1.53 -10.11
C GLU A 73 -0.69 2.28 -8.79
N LEU A 74 -1.91 2.71 -8.48
CA LEU A 74 -2.28 3.25 -7.17
C LEU A 74 -3.00 2.20 -6.35
N TYR A 75 -2.67 2.14 -5.07
CA TYR A 75 -3.37 1.30 -4.10
C TYR A 75 -4.02 2.21 -3.06
N ALA A 76 -5.31 2.00 -2.83
CA ALA A 76 -6.10 2.79 -1.89
C ALA A 76 -6.96 1.88 -1.01
N SER A 77 -7.39 2.39 0.14
CA SER A 77 -8.36 1.70 0.99
C SER A 77 -9.72 1.61 0.32
N LEU A 78 -10.40 0.48 0.45
CA LEU A 78 -11.81 0.34 0.02
C LEU A 78 -12.80 1.08 0.94
N ALA A 79 -12.36 1.49 2.13
CA ALA A 79 -13.21 2.23 3.07
C ALA A 79 -13.60 3.63 2.57
N THR A 80 -12.93 4.17 1.54
CA THR A 80 -13.19 5.50 0.99
C THR A 80 -13.74 5.42 -0.44
N VAL A 81 -14.95 4.89 -0.61
CA VAL A 81 -15.64 5.02 -1.90
C VAL A 81 -16.24 6.43 -1.99
N ALA A 82 -15.44 7.39 -2.42
CA ALA A 82 -15.93 8.56 -3.14
C ALA A 82 -15.22 8.59 -4.50
N PRO A 83 -15.94 8.80 -5.62
CA PRO A 83 -15.33 8.79 -6.95
C PRO A 83 -14.49 10.06 -7.13
N VAL A 84 -13.22 10.02 -6.74
CA VAL A 84 -12.27 11.08 -7.06
C VAL A 84 -11.67 10.78 -8.44
N LEU A 85 -12.36 11.26 -9.47
CA LEU A 85 -11.64 11.96 -10.54
C LEU A 85 -10.96 13.14 -9.84
N HIS A 86 -9.64 13.09 -9.64
CA HIS A 86 -8.73 14.23 -9.80
C HIS A 86 -7.30 13.87 -9.38
N ARG A 87 -6.41 14.10 -10.34
CA ARG A 87 -4.96 14.25 -10.25
C ARG A 87 -4.57 15.18 -9.10
N HIS A 88 -4.16 14.67 -7.94
CA HIS A 88 -3.33 15.41 -6.99
C HIS A 88 -2.45 14.43 -6.22
N ALA A 89 -1.13 14.56 -6.42
CA ALA A 89 -0.12 13.99 -5.53
C ALA A 89 -0.44 14.46 -4.10
N GLN A 90 -0.72 13.52 -3.20
CA GLN A 90 -1.03 13.85 -1.81
C GLN A 90 0.16 14.60 -1.19
N VAL A 91 -0.11 15.79 -0.64
CA VAL A 91 0.90 16.64 -0.03
C VAL A 91 1.34 15.99 1.29
N ARG A 92 2.64 15.69 1.34
CA ARG A 92 3.37 15.05 2.43
C ARG A 92 3.21 15.82 3.76
N PRO A 93 3.08 15.14 4.91
CA PRO A 93 3.31 15.78 6.19
C PRO A 93 4.82 15.93 6.42
N THR A 94 5.31 17.16 6.42
CA THR A 94 6.64 17.51 6.95
C THR A 94 6.59 17.36 8.47
N HIS A 95 7.20 16.29 9.00
CA HIS A 95 7.46 16.22 10.44
C HIS A 95 8.73 17.04 10.72
N HIS A 96 8.54 18.18 11.37
CA HIS A 96 9.60 19.01 11.95
C HIS A 96 10.11 18.39 13.26
#